data_AF-A0A7J6TKM6-F1
#
_entry.id   AF-A0A7J6TKM6-F1
#
_cell.length_a   1.000
_cell.length_b   1.000
_cell.length_c   1.000
_cell.angle_alpha   90.00
_cell.angle_beta   90.00
_cell.angle_gamma   90.00
#
_symmetry.space_group_name_H-M   'P 1'
#
loop_
_entity.id
_entity.type
_entity.pdbx_description
1 polymer ?
#
loop_
_entity_poly.entity_id
_entity_poly.type
_entity_poly.pdbx_seq_one_letter_code
_entity_poly.pdbx_strand_id
1 'polypeptide(L)'
;MATAAFGKTALPALVSRVDLAHHIHIVDNCLIECGLATHDSDGKVCIKPQSKYVAMSRILTSLSSVKEVAASAQRAATRFDYDWTAVKRLLTRQYCKKETLKAEYSSQLTKLKLISDADDPEPFIERATECFALCQRAFDDDRSERRAFIRALCSRLPHDCVLSILRSVQSALIAKGLSDGDVEWETAIAFDDFDLAAREENDAPP
;
A
#
# COMPACT_ATOMS: atom_id res chain seq x y z
N MET A 1 3.56 -36.27 9.75
CA MET A 1 2.97 -35.99 8.43
C MET A 1 1.65 -35.28 8.64
N ALA A 2 1.62 -33.95 8.47
CA ALA A 2 0.39 -33.16 8.59
C ALA A 2 -0.20 -32.95 7.19
N THR A 3 -1.01 -33.90 6.74
CA THR A 3 -2.00 -33.65 5.69
C THR A 3 -3.18 -32.93 6.33
N ALA A 4 -3.12 -31.60 6.37
CA ALA A 4 -4.25 -30.75 6.76
C ALA A 4 -4.86 -30.10 5.51
N ALA A 5 -6.14 -30.40 5.32
CA ALA A 5 -7.08 -29.99 4.29
C ALA A 5 -6.82 -28.62 3.61
N PHE A 6 -6.68 -28.61 2.28
CA PHE A 6 -6.65 -27.37 1.48
C PHE A 6 -7.61 -27.41 0.29
N GLY A 7 -8.85 -27.83 0.54
CA GLY A 7 -9.91 -27.82 -0.46
C GLY A 7 -10.56 -26.45 -0.73
N LYS A 8 -10.33 -25.40 0.08
CA LYS A 8 -11.20 -24.21 0.05
C LYS A 8 -10.56 -22.82 0.27
N THR A 9 -9.29 -22.71 0.57
CA THR A 9 -8.71 -21.39 0.91
C THR A 9 -8.47 -20.59 -0.37
N ALA A 10 -9.37 -19.64 -0.62
CA ALA A 10 -9.32 -18.72 -1.75
C ALA A 10 -8.23 -17.68 -1.50
N LEU A 11 -7.47 -17.34 -2.55
CA LEU A 11 -6.61 -16.17 -2.52
C LEU A 11 -7.49 -14.91 -2.57
N PRO A 12 -7.08 -13.82 -1.90
CA PRO A 12 -7.79 -12.54 -2.01
C PRO A 12 -7.85 -12.10 -3.47
N ALA A 13 -8.91 -11.41 -3.87
CA ALA A 13 -9.07 -10.93 -5.24
C ALA A 13 -8.39 -9.57 -5.43
N LEU A 14 -7.78 -9.36 -6.60
CA LEU A 14 -7.17 -8.09 -6.98
C LEU A 14 -8.26 -7.05 -7.23
N VAL A 15 -8.32 -5.99 -6.44
CA VAL A 15 -9.39 -4.97 -6.62
C VAL A 15 -9.03 -3.99 -7.74
N SER A 16 -7.79 -3.51 -7.77
CA SER A 16 -7.32 -2.53 -8.75
C SER A 16 -5.95 -2.88 -9.29
N ARG A 17 -5.65 -2.43 -10.52
CA ARG A 17 -4.35 -2.63 -11.16
C ARG A 17 -3.19 -2.03 -10.37
N VAL A 18 -3.44 -0.94 -9.64
CA VAL A 18 -2.40 -0.22 -8.88
C VAL A 18 -2.02 -0.95 -7.59
N ASP A 19 -2.87 -1.84 -7.12
CA ASP A 19 -2.61 -2.69 -5.95
C ASP A 19 -1.85 -3.96 -6.30
N LEU A 20 -1.47 -4.15 -7.57
CA LEU A 20 -0.88 -5.42 -8.03
C LEU A 20 0.40 -5.80 -7.27
N ALA A 21 1.27 -4.84 -6.96
CA ALA A 21 2.49 -5.12 -6.20
C ALA A 21 2.18 -5.66 -4.81
N HIS A 22 1.24 -5.01 -4.11
CA HIS A 22 0.80 -5.42 -2.78
C HIS A 22 0.05 -6.76 -2.82
N HIS A 23 -0.83 -6.95 -3.80
CA HIS A 23 -1.53 -8.20 -4.04
C HIS A 23 -0.58 -9.38 -4.26
N ILE A 24 0.47 -9.18 -5.07
CA ILE A 24 1.51 -10.19 -5.30
C ILE A 24 2.18 -10.57 -3.98
N HIS A 25 2.51 -9.60 -3.13
CA HIS A 25 3.10 -9.85 -1.81
C HIS A 25 2.16 -10.68 -0.92
N ILE A 26 0.88 -10.32 -0.85
CA ILE A 26 -0.12 -11.08 -0.08
C ILE A 26 -0.24 -12.51 -0.61
N VAL A 27 -0.36 -12.66 -1.93
CA VAL A 27 -0.44 -13.97 -2.58
C VAL A 27 0.78 -14.83 -2.27
N ASP A 28 1.98 -14.26 -2.36
CA ASP A 28 3.24 -14.95 -2.02
C ASP A 28 3.20 -15.48 -0.57
N ASN A 29 2.78 -14.65 0.39
CA ASN A 29 2.64 -15.05 1.80
C ASN A 29 1.57 -16.14 1.99
N CYS A 30 0.39 -15.98 1.38
CA CYS A 30 -0.66 -16.99 1.44
C CYS A 30 -0.17 -18.33 0.88
N LEU A 31 0.56 -18.34 -0.23
CA LEU A 31 1.10 -19.58 -0.82
C LEU A 31 2.11 -20.27 0.11
N ILE A 32 2.91 -19.51 0.86
CA ILE A 32 3.83 -20.03 1.87
C ILE A 32 3.06 -20.63 3.04
N GLU A 33 2.08 -19.89 3.60
CA GLU A 33 1.23 -20.36 4.71
C GLU A 33 0.45 -21.62 4.33
N CYS A 34 0.01 -21.72 3.08
CA CYS A 34 -0.65 -22.90 2.53
C CYS A 34 0.30 -24.08 2.24
N GLY A 35 1.62 -23.90 2.44
CA GLY A 35 2.64 -24.90 2.13
C GLY A 35 2.83 -25.18 0.65
N LEU A 36 2.34 -24.30 -0.24
CA LEU A 36 2.47 -24.41 -1.71
C LEU A 36 3.76 -23.78 -2.23
N ALA A 37 4.36 -22.87 -1.47
CA ALA A 37 5.63 -22.21 -1.79
C ALA A 37 6.62 -22.28 -0.61
N THR A 38 7.88 -21.97 -0.90
CA THR A 38 8.96 -21.81 0.06
C THR A 38 9.84 -20.64 -0.35
N HIS A 39 10.71 -20.18 0.55
CA HIS A 39 11.79 -19.28 0.17
C HIS A 39 12.94 -20.06 -0.47
N ASP A 40 13.56 -19.50 -1.51
CA ASP A 40 14.85 -19.96 -2.02
C ASP A 40 16.01 -19.42 -1.17
N SER A 41 17.24 -19.73 -1.58
CA SER A 41 18.46 -19.26 -0.91
C SER A 41 18.61 -17.74 -0.88
N ASP A 42 17.96 -17.03 -1.80
CA ASP A 42 17.95 -15.56 -1.87
C ASP A 42 16.76 -14.94 -1.12
N GLY A 43 15.96 -15.76 -0.42
CA GLY A 43 14.75 -15.32 0.26
C GLY A 43 13.53 -15.09 -0.65
N LYS A 44 13.61 -15.42 -1.95
CA LYS A 44 12.50 -15.22 -2.90
C LYS A 44 11.50 -16.36 -2.80
N VAL A 45 10.22 -16.01 -2.98
CA VAL A 45 9.13 -17.00 -2.95
C VAL A 45 9.11 -17.83 -4.22
N CYS A 46 9.28 -19.14 -4.07
CA CYS A 46 9.30 -20.15 -5.11
C CYS A 46 8.22 -21.20 -4.85
N ILE A 47 7.35 -21.44 -5.84
CA ILE A 47 6.30 -22.46 -5.74
C ILE A 47 6.92 -23.85 -5.84
N LYS A 48 6.48 -24.77 -4.98
CA LYS A 48 6.94 -26.16 -5.01
C LYS A 48 6.53 -26.82 -6.33
N PRO A 49 7.42 -27.59 -7.00
CA PRO A 49 7.12 -28.18 -8.31
C PRO A 49 5.81 -28.97 -8.38
N GLN A 50 5.49 -29.75 -7.34
CA GLN A 50 4.26 -30.53 -7.24
C GLN A 50 2.97 -29.70 -7.10
N SER A 51 3.09 -28.42 -6.75
CA SER A 51 1.98 -27.50 -6.50
C SER A 51 1.79 -26.47 -7.61
N LYS A 52 2.65 -26.47 -8.63
CA LYS A 52 2.76 -25.46 -9.68
C LYS A 52 1.42 -25.12 -10.34
N TYR A 53 0.72 -26.11 -10.89
CA TYR A 53 -0.54 -25.90 -11.59
C TYR A 53 -1.69 -25.49 -10.66
N VAL A 54 -1.76 -26.08 -9.48
CA VAL A 54 -2.79 -25.75 -8.48
C VAL A 54 -2.62 -24.32 -7.99
N ALA A 55 -1.40 -23.93 -7.64
CA ALA A 55 -1.09 -22.58 -7.20
C ALA A 55 -1.35 -21.57 -8.33
N MET A 56 -0.90 -21.85 -9.56
CA MET A 56 -1.12 -20.94 -10.68
C MET A 56 -2.60 -20.77 -11.03
N SER A 57 -3.41 -21.84 -11.01
CA SER A 57 -4.85 -21.74 -11.21
C SER A 57 -5.52 -20.81 -10.18
N ARG A 58 -5.10 -20.90 -8.91
CA ARG A 58 -5.58 -20.01 -7.84
C ARG A 58 -5.12 -18.57 -8.05
N ILE A 59 -3.87 -18.36 -8.43
CA ILE A 59 -3.32 -17.03 -8.74
C ILE A 59 -4.12 -16.40 -9.88
N LEU A 60 -4.36 -17.13 -10.98
CA LEU A 60 -5.11 -16.62 -12.12
C LEU A 60 -6.56 -16.27 -11.73
N THR A 61 -7.17 -17.06 -10.85
CA THR A 61 -8.48 -16.76 -10.28
C THR A 61 -8.46 -15.47 -9.46
N SER A 62 -7.41 -15.26 -8.65
CA SER A 62 -7.25 -14.08 -7.80
C SER A 62 -7.08 -12.78 -8.59
N LEU A 63 -6.61 -12.86 -9.83
CA LEU A 63 -6.42 -11.72 -10.73
C LEU A 63 -7.66 -11.41 -11.60
N SER A 64 -8.68 -12.28 -11.60
CA SER A 64 -9.77 -12.29 -12.58
C SER A 64 -10.64 -11.02 -12.64
N SER A 65 -10.73 -10.28 -11.53
CA SER A 65 -11.45 -9.01 -11.39
C SER A 65 -10.84 -7.89 -12.23
N VAL A 66 -9.53 -7.90 -12.47
CA VAL A 66 -8.84 -6.90 -13.31
C VAL A 66 -8.48 -7.51 -14.65
N LYS A 67 -9.41 -7.40 -15.61
CA LYS A 67 -9.37 -8.10 -16.92
C LYS A 67 -8.04 -7.96 -17.66
N GLU A 68 -7.45 -6.76 -17.68
CA GLU A 68 -6.18 -6.52 -18.38
C GLU A 68 -5.00 -7.27 -17.74
N VAL A 69 -4.95 -7.30 -16.41
CA VAL A 69 -3.93 -8.01 -15.64
C VAL A 69 -4.14 -9.50 -15.77
N ALA A 70 -5.38 -9.99 -15.64
CA ALA A 70 -5.74 -11.40 -15.81
C ALA A 70 -5.34 -11.92 -17.19
N ALA A 71 -5.65 -11.20 -18.26
CA ALA A 71 -5.29 -11.60 -19.63
C ALA A 71 -3.76 -11.66 -19.82
N SER A 72 -3.01 -10.69 -19.28
CA SER A 72 -1.55 -10.70 -19.34
C SER A 72 -0.95 -11.83 -18.50
N ALA A 73 -1.50 -12.10 -17.31
CA ALA A 73 -1.09 -13.20 -16.45
C ALA A 73 -1.34 -14.55 -17.12
N GLN A 74 -2.50 -14.76 -17.73
CA GLN A 74 -2.84 -15.98 -18.46
C GLN A 74 -1.88 -16.24 -19.62
N ARG A 75 -1.60 -15.21 -20.45
CA ARG A 75 -0.63 -15.32 -21.56
C ARG A 75 0.78 -15.61 -21.05
N ALA A 76 1.20 -14.95 -19.97
CA ALA A 76 2.50 -15.18 -19.36
C ALA A 76 2.60 -16.59 -18.79
N ALA A 77 1.56 -17.08 -18.10
CA ALA A 77 1.52 -18.44 -17.57
C ALA A 77 1.67 -19.46 -18.69
N THR A 78 0.95 -19.34 -19.81
CA THR A 78 1.14 -20.27 -20.94
C THR A 78 2.54 -20.16 -21.56
N ARG A 79 3.10 -18.94 -21.68
CA ARG A 79 4.42 -18.72 -22.28
C ARG A 79 5.58 -19.24 -21.43
N PHE A 80 5.48 -19.12 -20.11
CA PHE A 80 6.53 -19.51 -19.16
C PHE A 80 6.23 -20.83 -18.47
N ASP A 81 5.42 -21.68 -19.09
CA ASP A 81 5.04 -22.99 -18.57
C ASP A 81 4.54 -22.90 -17.12
N TYR A 82 3.69 -21.95 -16.76
CA TYR A 82 3.12 -21.78 -15.41
C TYR A 82 4.17 -21.52 -14.30
N ASP A 83 5.36 -21.00 -14.64
CA ASP A 83 6.32 -20.50 -13.65
C ASP A 83 5.87 -19.15 -13.06
N TRP A 84 5.52 -19.15 -11.78
CA TRP A 84 5.10 -17.95 -11.06
C TRP A 84 6.18 -16.89 -10.97
N THR A 85 7.45 -17.25 -10.85
CA THR A 85 8.53 -16.27 -10.73
C THR A 85 8.65 -15.46 -12.04
N ALA A 86 8.57 -16.13 -13.19
CA ALA A 86 8.57 -15.46 -14.48
C ALA A 86 7.32 -14.61 -14.72
N VAL A 87 6.12 -15.11 -14.35
CA VAL A 87 4.86 -14.38 -14.47
C VAL A 87 4.87 -13.13 -13.59
N LYS A 88 5.21 -13.27 -12.31
CA LYS A 88 5.36 -12.19 -11.34
C LYS A 88 6.25 -11.08 -11.88
N ARG A 89 7.45 -11.43 -12.35
CA ARG A 89 8.41 -10.46 -12.92
C ARG A 89 7.82 -9.70 -14.12
N LEU A 90 7.09 -10.36 -15.01
CA LEU A 90 6.45 -9.71 -16.15
C LEU A 90 5.38 -8.72 -15.69
N LEU A 91 4.49 -9.17 -14.79
CA LEU A 91 3.40 -8.35 -14.27
C LEU A 91 3.93 -7.11 -13.54
N THR A 92 4.92 -7.28 -12.66
CA THR A 92 5.55 -6.16 -11.94
C THR A 92 6.15 -5.16 -12.92
N ARG A 93 6.88 -5.60 -13.94
CA ARG A 93 7.47 -4.70 -14.94
C ARG A 93 6.42 -3.93 -15.75
N GLN A 94 5.28 -4.55 -16.02
CA GLN A 94 4.25 -3.97 -16.86
C GLN A 94 3.34 -3.00 -16.10
N TYR A 95 2.94 -3.34 -14.87
CA TYR A 95 1.88 -2.65 -14.14
C TYR A 95 2.36 -1.94 -12.87
N CYS A 96 3.49 -2.33 -12.29
CA CYS A 96 4.01 -1.74 -11.04
C CYS A 96 5.09 -0.68 -11.29
N LYS A 97 4.95 0.11 -12.36
CA LYS A 97 5.89 1.20 -12.68
C LYS A 97 5.67 2.39 -11.74
N LYS A 98 6.74 2.91 -11.15
CA LYS A 98 6.69 4.04 -10.21
C LYS A 98 5.99 5.25 -10.81
N GLU A 99 6.22 5.55 -12.09
CA GLU A 99 5.61 6.69 -12.77
C GLU A 99 4.08 6.54 -12.90
N THR A 100 3.60 5.30 -13.12
CA THR A 100 2.17 5.02 -13.24
C THR A 100 1.48 5.10 -11.89
N LEU A 101 2.10 4.54 -10.84
CA LEU A 101 1.58 4.63 -9.47
C LEU A 101 1.58 6.09 -8.98
N LYS A 102 2.62 6.86 -9.33
CA LYS A 102 2.69 8.31 -9.06
C LYS A 102 1.57 9.09 -9.72
N ALA A 103 1.34 8.86 -11.01
CA ALA A 103 0.26 9.50 -11.73
C ALA A 103 -1.11 9.17 -11.10
N GLU A 104 -1.30 7.94 -10.63
CA GLU A 104 -2.54 7.51 -9.99
C GLU A 104 -2.76 8.22 -8.65
N TYR A 105 -1.84 8.12 -7.67
CA TYR A 105 -2.07 8.78 -6.37
C TYR A 105 -2.13 10.30 -6.53
N SER A 106 -1.37 10.90 -7.46
CA SER A 106 -1.43 12.33 -7.73
C SER A 106 -2.80 12.73 -8.28
N SER A 107 -3.36 11.93 -9.19
CA SER A 107 -4.72 12.11 -9.71
C SER A 107 -5.77 12.02 -8.59
N GLN A 108 -5.63 11.06 -7.68
CA GLN A 108 -6.53 10.94 -6.53
C GLN A 108 -6.41 12.13 -5.58
N LEU A 109 -5.19 12.56 -5.23
CA LEU A 109 -4.93 13.76 -4.43
C LEU A 109 -5.57 15.02 -5.04
N THR A 110 -5.49 15.20 -6.37
CA THR A 110 -6.10 16.38 -7.02
C THR A 110 -7.63 16.41 -6.91
N LYS A 111 -8.24 15.24 -6.74
CA LYS A 111 -9.70 15.08 -6.57
C LYS A 111 -10.13 15.20 -5.11
N LEU A 112 -9.20 15.09 -4.15
CA LEU A 112 -9.49 15.32 -2.74
C LEU A 112 -9.89 16.78 -2.55
N LYS A 113 -11.06 16.95 -1.94
CA LYS A 113 -11.57 18.24 -1.50
C LYS A 113 -12.21 18.03 -0.15
N LEU A 114 -11.80 18.83 0.82
CA LEU A 114 -12.60 19.05 2.01
C LEU A 114 -13.69 20.06 1.59
N ILE A 115 -14.96 19.60 1.58
CA ILE A 115 -16.05 20.33 0.92
C ILE A 115 -16.51 21.52 1.76
N SER A 116 -16.42 21.44 3.10
CA SER A 116 -16.67 22.53 4.04
C SER A 116 -16.14 22.22 5.44
N ASP A 117 -15.91 23.25 6.27
CA ASP A 117 -15.62 23.10 7.71
C ASP A 117 -16.78 22.48 8.50
N ALA A 118 -17.99 22.45 7.91
CA ALA A 118 -19.18 21.83 8.48
C ALA A 118 -19.40 20.37 8.05
N ASP A 119 -18.62 19.88 7.08
CA ASP A 119 -18.71 18.49 6.63
C ASP A 119 -17.85 17.58 7.49
N ASP A 120 -18.31 16.34 7.65
CA ASP A 120 -17.56 15.27 8.32
C ASP A 120 -16.17 15.12 7.67
N PRO A 121 -15.06 15.26 8.42
CA PRO A 121 -13.72 15.11 7.89
C PRO A 121 -13.35 13.66 7.60
N GLU A 122 -14.09 12.68 8.13
CA GLU A 122 -13.74 11.26 8.05
C GLU A 122 -13.56 10.76 6.60
N PRO A 123 -14.47 11.06 5.64
CA PRO A 123 -14.29 10.62 4.25
C PRO A 123 -13.10 11.28 3.54
N PHE A 124 -12.67 12.46 4.01
CA PHE A 124 -11.44 13.08 3.51
C PHE A 124 -10.21 12.35 4.06
N ILE A 125 -10.20 12.06 5.36
CA ILE A 125 -9.10 11.36 6.05
C ILE A 125 -8.93 9.95 5.47
N GLU A 126 -10.02 9.19 5.31
CA GLU A 126 -10.01 7.85 4.74
C GLU A 126 -9.36 7.85 3.34
N ARG A 127 -9.82 8.73 2.44
CA ARG A 127 -9.26 8.84 1.08
C ARG A 127 -7.83 9.36 1.05
N ALA A 128 -7.47 10.28 1.95
CA ALA A 128 -6.09 10.76 2.08
C ALA A 128 -5.15 9.63 2.52
N THR A 129 -5.62 8.78 3.43
CA THR A 129 -4.91 7.58 3.92
C THR A 129 -4.74 6.56 2.80
N GLU A 130 -5.78 6.29 2.01
CA GLU A 130 -5.69 5.43 0.82
C GLU A 130 -4.66 5.97 -0.19
N CYS A 131 -4.68 7.28 -0.47
CA CYS A 131 -3.71 7.92 -1.34
C CYS A 131 -2.28 7.78 -0.80
N PHE A 132 -2.09 7.92 0.51
CA PHE A 132 -0.79 7.79 1.15
C PHE A 132 -0.27 6.35 1.10
N ALA A 133 -1.14 5.36 1.32
CA ALA A 133 -0.78 3.96 1.17
C ALA A 133 -0.30 3.63 -0.25
N LEU A 134 -0.91 4.23 -1.29
CA LEU A 134 -0.42 4.10 -2.67
C LEU A 134 0.96 4.75 -2.86
N CYS A 135 1.21 5.91 -2.25
CA CYS A 135 2.51 6.56 -2.27
C CYS A 135 3.60 5.69 -1.62
N GLN A 136 3.35 5.19 -0.40
CA GLN A 136 4.26 4.29 0.31
C GLN A 136 4.54 3.02 -0.50
N ARG A 137 3.53 2.39 -1.10
CA ARG A 137 3.75 1.17 -1.92
C ARG A 137 4.59 1.41 -3.17
N ALA A 138 4.57 2.62 -3.73
CA ALA A 138 5.29 2.95 -4.95
C ALA A 138 6.73 3.41 -4.68
N PHE A 139 6.95 4.06 -3.54
CA PHE A 139 8.19 4.77 -3.24
C PHE A 139 8.87 4.32 -1.94
N ASP A 140 8.32 3.34 -1.23
CA ASP A 140 8.80 2.83 0.05
C ASP A 140 9.09 4.00 1.03
N ASP A 141 10.32 4.07 1.53
CA ASP A 141 10.81 5.11 2.44
C ASP A 141 11.44 6.32 1.73
N ASP A 142 11.10 6.58 0.46
CA ASP A 142 11.57 7.78 -0.25
C ASP A 142 11.02 9.05 0.42
N ARG A 143 11.86 9.67 1.25
CA ARG A 143 11.56 10.91 1.98
C ARG A 143 11.18 12.05 1.04
N SER A 144 11.75 12.11 -0.17
CA SER A 144 11.46 13.21 -1.09
C SER A 144 10.05 13.12 -1.65
N GLU A 145 9.62 11.92 -2.04
CA GLU A 145 8.25 11.72 -2.52
C GLU A 145 7.23 11.83 -1.37
N ARG A 146 7.57 11.35 -0.17
CA ARG A 146 6.73 11.56 1.01
C ARG A 146 6.52 13.04 1.33
N ARG A 147 7.58 13.87 1.27
CA ARG A 147 7.48 15.34 1.42
C ARG A 147 6.60 15.95 0.33
N ALA A 148 6.79 15.55 -0.92
CA ALA A 148 5.99 16.04 -2.04
C ALA A 148 4.50 15.70 -1.87
N PHE A 149 4.20 14.47 -1.44
CA PHE A 149 2.84 14.02 -1.14
C PHE A 149 2.19 14.87 -0.04
N ILE A 150 2.87 15.05 1.10
CA ILE A 150 2.31 15.76 2.26
C ILE A 150 2.07 17.23 1.94
N ARG A 151 3.00 17.90 1.26
CA ARG A 151 2.79 19.27 0.78
C ARG A 151 1.62 19.37 -0.20
N ALA A 152 1.49 18.40 -1.11
CA ALA A 152 0.37 18.35 -2.05
C ALA A 152 -0.97 18.16 -1.31
N LEU A 153 -1.02 17.30 -0.29
CA LEU A 153 -2.20 17.10 0.54
C LEU A 153 -2.56 18.35 1.34
N CYS A 154 -1.60 18.98 2.02
CA CYS A 154 -1.85 20.24 2.74
C CYS A 154 -2.37 21.34 1.82
N SER A 155 -1.93 21.38 0.56
CA SER A 155 -2.47 22.33 -0.44
C SER A 155 -3.95 22.10 -0.81
N ARG A 156 -4.53 20.96 -0.42
CA ARG A 156 -5.97 20.65 -0.61
C ARG A 156 -6.83 21.07 0.58
N LEU A 157 -6.22 21.41 1.71
CA LEU A 157 -6.91 21.80 2.93
C LEU A 157 -7.16 23.32 2.99
N PRO A 158 -8.20 23.76 3.72
CA PRO A 158 -8.34 25.17 4.08
C PRO A 158 -7.10 25.69 4.81
N HIS A 159 -6.77 26.97 4.62
CA HIS A 159 -5.56 27.57 5.18
C HIS A 159 -5.49 27.44 6.71
N ASP A 160 -6.63 27.64 7.39
CA ASP A 160 -6.71 27.56 8.84
C ASP A 160 -6.44 26.14 9.35
N CYS A 161 -6.92 25.11 8.65
CA CYS A 161 -6.60 23.71 8.95
C CYS A 161 -5.10 23.45 8.82
N VAL A 162 -4.47 23.95 7.76
CA VAL A 162 -3.02 23.80 7.55
C VAL A 162 -2.23 24.45 8.69
N LEU A 163 -2.60 25.67 9.11
CA LEU A 163 -1.97 26.35 10.23
C LEU A 163 -2.14 25.55 11.54
N SER A 164 -3.32 24.99 11.78
CA SER A 164 -3.57 24.13 12.95
C SER A 164 -2.67 22.90 12.94
N ILE A 165 -2.58 22.20 11.80
CA ILE A 165 -1.72 21.01 11.64
C ILE A 165 -0.26 21.38 11.92
N LEU A 166 0.25 22.46 11.33
CA LEU A 166 1.64 22.89 11.54
C LEU A 166 1.93 23.21 13.01
N ARG A 167 1.00 23.87 13.71
CA ARG A 167 1.13 24.14 15.16
C ARG A 167 1.16 22.85 15.96
N SER A 168 0.27 21.90 15.68
CA SER A 168 0.25 20.59 16.36
C SER A 168 1.56 19.82 16.12
N VAL A 169 2.07 19.82 14.89
CA VAL A 169 3.37 19.20 14.58
C VAL A 169 4.50 19.85 15.35
N GLN A 170 4.53 21.18 15.39
CA GLN A 170 5.54 21.94 16.14
C GLN A 170 5.47 21.64 17.64
N SER A 171 4.28 21.60 18.24
CA SER A 171 4.08 21.22 19.64
C SER A 171 4.58 19.80 19.93
N ALA A 172 4.29 18.83 19.06
CA ALA A 172 4.76 17.45 19.21
C ALA A 172 6.29 17.33 19.06
N LEU A 173 6.90 18.13 18.19
CA LEU A 173 8.37 18.21 18.05
C LEU A 173 9.03 18.77 19.31
N ILE A 174 8.50 19.87 19.85
CA ILE A 174 8.96 20.48 21.10
C ILE A 174 8.86 19.47 22.25
N ALA A 175 7.75 18.74 22.36
CA ALA A 175 7.55 17.71 23.38
C ALA A 175 8.59 16.57 23.28
N LYS A 176 9.08 16.26 22.07
CA LYS A 176 10.16 15.30 21.83
C LYS A 176 11.57 15.89 22.03
N GLY A 177 11.68 17.16 22.44
CA GLY A 177 12.97 17.85 22.64
C GLY A 177 13.68 18.19 21.32
N LEU A 178 12.96 18.17 20.20
CA LEU A 178 13.48 18.51 18.88
C LEU A 178 13.20 19.98 18.60
N SER A 179 14.23 20.75 18.22
CA SER A 179 14.10 22.18 17.92
C SER A 179 13.81 22.44 16.43
N ASP A 180 13.17 23.59 16.16
CA ASP A 180 12.63 24.05 14.86
C ASP A 180 13.61 24.08 13.68
N GLY A 181 14.92 23.97 13.94
CA GLY A 181 15.96 24.16 12.93
C GLY A 181 16.37 22.91 12.15
N ASP A 182 16.18 21.72 12.74
CA ASP A 182 16.84 20.48 12.25
C ASP A 182 15.87 19.39 11.79
N VAL A 183 14.54 19.57 11.90
CA VAL A 183 13.57 18.51 11.62
C VAL A 183 12.63 18.87 10.48
N GLU A 184 12.62 18.03 9.44
CA GLU A 184 11.66 18.09 8.34
C GLU A 184 10.25 17.77 8.86
N TRP A 185 9.43 18.80 9.11
CA TRP A 185 8.10 18.67 9.70
C TRP A 185 7.18 17.72 8.92
N GLU A 186 7.35 17.61 7.60
CA GLU A 186 6.55 16.70 6.77
C GLU A 186 6.80 15.23 7.11
N THR A 187 7.95 14.89 7.67
CA THR A 187 8.29 13.49 8.02
C THR A 187 8.50 13.28 9.52
N ALA A 188 8.38 14.36 10.30
CA ALA A 188 8.53 14.38 11.75
C ALA A 188 7.56 13.47 12.50
N ILE A 189 6.36 13.31 11.94
CA ILE A 189 5.29 12.48 12.50
C ILE A 189 4.88 11.45 11.45
N ALA A 190 4.63 10.23 11.90
CA ALA A 190 4.06 9.19 11.06
C ALA A 190 2.65 9.63 10.61
N PHE A 191 2.38 9.49 9.31
CA PHE A 191 1.14 9.99 8.71
C PHE A 191 -0.07 9.13 9.14
N ASP A 192 0.20 7.88 9.49
CA ASP A 192 -0.73 6.82 9.89
C ASP A 192 -0.75 6.57 11.40
N ASP A 193 0.02 7.33 12.18
CA ASP A 193 0.03 7.25 13.64
C ASP A 193 -1.08 8.14 14.22
N PHE A 194 -2.33 7.76 13.91
CA PHE A 194 -3.55 8.40 14.40
C PHE A 194 -3.72 8.22 15.93
N ASP A 195 -2.94 7.33 16.54
CA ASP A 195 -2.97 7.02 17.97
C ASP A 195 -2.31 8.11 18.87
N LEU A 196 -1.61 9.10 18.29
CA LEU A 196 -1.03 10.20 19.06
C LEU A 196 -2.08 11.19 19.57
N ALA A 197 -3.12 11.50 18.78
CA ALA A 197 -4.17 12.43 19.20
C ALA A 197 -5.14 11.80 20.22
N ALA A 198 -5.44 10.50 20.08
CA ALA A 198 -6.35 9.78 20.98
C ALA A 198 -5.72 9.46 22.37
N ARG A 199 -4.38 9.44 22.46
CA ARG A 199 -3.66 9.26 23.71
C ARG A 199 -3.57 10.55 24.53
N GLU A 200 -3.37 11.69 23.88
CA GLU A 200 -3.30 12.98 24.57
C GLU A 200 -4.65 13.42 25.17
N GLU A 201 -5.78 13.01 24.59
CA GLU A 201 -7.12 13.31 25.14
C GLU A 201 -7.47 12.45 26.37
N ASN A 202 -6.84 11.27 26.53
CA ASN A 202 -7.07 10.36 27.66
C ASN A 202 -6.06 10.54 28.81
N ASP A 203 -4.94 11.24 28.59
CA ASP A 203 -3.91 11.50 29.61
C ASP A 203 -4.02 12.91 30.24
N ALA A 204 -5.07 13.69 29.91
CA ALA A 204 -5.39 14.92 30.62
C ALA A 204 -5.97 14.58 32.02
N PRO A 205 -5.36 15.04 33.13
CA PRO A 205 -5.93 14.82 34.46
C PRO A 205 -7.24 15.61 34.62
N PRO A 206 -8.18 15.13 35.47
CA PRO A 206 -9.49 15.74 35.68
C PRO A 206 -9.44 17.15 36.27
#